data_AF-A0A409WQS6-F1
#
_entry.id   AF-A0A409WQS6-F1
#
_cell.length_a   1.000
_cell.length_b   1.000
_cell.length_c   1.000
_cell.angle_alpha   90.00
_cell.angle_beta   90.00
_cell.angle_gamma   90.00
#
_symmetry.space_group_name_H-M   'P 1'
#
loop_
_entity.id
_entity.type
_entity.pdbx_description
1 polymer ?
#
loop_
_entity_poly.entity_id
_entity_poly.type
_entity_poly.pdbx_seq_one_letter_code
_entity_poly.pdbx_strand_id
1 'polypeptide(L)'
;MMGNVVTFKFYRSGSAGYIPRYSDIFNKLDNIVLLVTNGIYESVAVVFEKDRVVDAFNKGIIPKPIIVQAIGTCTRMFAPEVRFGRAGLASSDTESADAKNMATSDIGFIVPDTFEELLQVLKEAYGSRQPAAFIPTFSVERGWWLEAVGR
;
A
#
# COMPACT_ATOMS: atom_id res chain seq x y z
N MET A 1 -18.28 -14.64 11.10
CA MET A 1 -17.92 -13.25 11.44
C MET A 1 -16.94 -13.18 12.62
N MET A 2 -17.12 -13.93 13.72
CA MET A 2 -16.15 -14.03 14.83
C MET A 2 -14.82 -14.74 14.50
N GLY A 3 -14.83 -15.72 13.58
CA GLY A 3 -13.65 -16.51 13.25
C GLY A 3 -12.46 -15.67 12.76
N ASN A 4 -12.74 -14.61 12.00
CA ASN A 4 -11.71 -13.70 11.49
C ASN A 4 -11.05 -12.87 12.60
N VAL A 5 -11.74 -12.55 13.69
CA VAL A 5 -11.16 -11.73 14.79
C VAL A 5 -10.05 -12.49 15.52
N VAL A 6 -10.23 -13.80 15.71
CA VAL A 6 -9.24 -14.67 16.35
C VAL A 6 -8.11 -14.99 15.36
N THR A 7 -8.44 -15.38 14.13
CA THR A 7 -7.46 -15.65 13.07
C THR A 7 -6.59 -14.42 12.81
N PHE A 8 -7.17 -13.22 12.87
CA PHE A 8 -6.47 -11.97 12.61
C PHE A 8 -5.79 -11.33 13.82
N LYS A 9 -5.81 -12.00 14.97
CA LYS A 9 -5.20 -11.50 16.21
C LYS A 9 -5.67 -10.09 16.59
N PHE A 10 -6.83 -9.64 16.11
CA PHE A 10 -7.36 -8.29 16.39
C PHE A 10 -7.77 -8.10 17.86
N TYR A 11 -7.74 -9.16 18.67
CA TYR A 11 -7.89 -9.09 20.11
C TYR A 11 -6.66 -8.52 20.84
N ARG A 12 -5.54 -8.27 20.13
CA ARG A 12 -4.34 -7.64 20.69
C ARG A 12 -3.68 -6.71 19.67
N SER A 13 -3.06 -5.63 20.15
CA SER A 13 -2.25 -4.76 19.29
C SER A 13 -0.96 -5.48 18.87
N GLY A 14 -0.62 -5.39 17.59
CA GLY A 14 0.71 -5.74 17.11
C GLY A 14 1.57 -4.52 16.88
N SER A 15 2.43 -4.59 15.85
CA SER A 15 3.46 -3.57 15.65
C SER A 15 3.61 -3.12 14.20
N ALA A 16 2.94 -3.79 13.25
CA ALA A 16 2.85 -3.36 11.87
C ALA A 16 1.64 -2.42 11.69
N GLY A 17 1.83 -1.28 11.04
CA GLY A 17 0.72 -0.41 10.62
C GLY A 17 0.63 -0.38 9.10
N TYR A 18 -0.58 -0.30 8.53
CA TYR A 18 -0.71 -0.19 7.07
C TYR A 18 -1.88 0.64 6.55
N ILE A 19 -1.67 1.30 5.41
CA ILE A 19 -2.65 2.21 4.79
C ILE A 19 -2.96 1.72 3.38
N PRO A 20 -4.07 0.98 3.18
CA PRO A 20 -4.53 0.61 1.86
C PRO A 20 -5.53 1.61 1.28
N ARG A 21 -5.52 1.75 -0.05
CA ARG A 21 -6.49 2.60 -0.77
C ARG A 21 -7.89 1.98 -0.83
N TYR A 22 -7.97 0.66 -1.04
CA TYR A 22 -9.25 0.00 -1.30
C TYR A 22 -9.65 -0.92 -0.15
N SER A 23 -10.91 -0.83 0.25
CA SER A 23 -11.49 -1.61 1.35
C SER A 23 -11.61 -3.11 1.04
N ASP A 24 -11.64 -3.48 -0.24
CA ASP A 24 -11.81 -4.86 -0.70
C ASP A 24 -10.56 -5.73 -0.51
N ILE A 25 -9.37 -5.13 -0.55
CA ILE A 25 -8.09 -5.83 -0.35
C ILE A 25 -7.66 -5.91 1.12
N PHE A 26 -8.35 -5.21 2.04
CA PHE A 26 -8.02 -5.20 3.48
C PHE A 26 -7.85 -6.58 4.07
N ASN A 27 -8.88 -7.42 3.95
CA ASN A 27 -8.84 -8.76 4.56
C ASN A 27 -7.71 -9.62 4.01
N LYS A 28 -7.27 -9.38 2.76
CA LYS A 28 -6.15 -10.09 2.15
C LYS A 28 -4.81 -9.55 2.64
N LEU A 29 -4.69 -8.24 2.80
CA LEU A 29 -3.51 -7.60 3.38
C LEU A 29 -3.35 -7.95 4.86
N ASP A 30 -4.46 -7.99 5.61
CA ASP A 30 -4.46 -8.45 7.00
C ASP A 30 -3.82 -9.84 7.11
N ASN A 31 -4.31 -10.80 6.30
CA ASN A 31 -3.73 -12.14 6.23
C ASN A 31 -2.22 -12.11 5.98
N ILE A 32 -1.77 -11.38 4.94
CA ILE A 32 -0.36 -11.33 4.55
C ILE A 32 0.50 -10.75 5.68
N VAL A 33 0.09 -9.62 6.26
CA VAL A 33 0.82 -8.95 7.35
C VAL A 33 0.87 -9.84 8.60
N LEU A 34 -0.21 -10.55 8.90
CA LEU A 34 -0.29 -11.40 10.10
C LEU A 34 0.48 -12.72 10.01
N LEU A 35 0.75 -13.19 8.79
CA LEU A 35 1.62 -14.33 8.53
C LEU A 35 3.09 -14.03 8.85
N VAL A 36 3.48 -12.76 8.83
CA VAL A 36 4.90 -12.35 8.87
C VAL A 36 5.25 -11.42 10.02
N THR A 37 4.24 -10.90 10.73
CA THR A 37 4.41 -9.99 11.86
C THR A 37 3.72 -10.50 13.13
N ASN A 38 3.98 -9.85 14.26
CA ASN A 38 3.32 -10.18 15.52
C ASN A 38 1.83 -9.75 15.59
N GLY A 39 1.36 -8.95 14.64
CA GLY A 39 0.03 -8.36 14.65
C GLY A 39 0.00 -7.00 13.97
N ILE A 40 -1.20 -6.51 13.69
CA ILE A 40 -1.43 -5.15 13.21
C ILE A 40 -1.63 -4.23 14.43
N TYR A 41 -0.93 -3.10 14.45
CA TYR A 41 -1.14 -2.02 15.42
C TYR A 41 -2.35 -1.19 15.00
N GLU A 42 -2.33 -0.69 13.76
CA GLU A 42 -3.39 0.13 13.20
C GLU A 42 -3.41 -0.02 11.67
N SER A 43 -4.61 -0.07 11.09
CA SER A 43 -4.81 -0.06 9.65
C SER A 43 -5.93 0.89 9.27
N VAL A 44 -5.68 1.82 8.37
CA VAL A 44 -6.66 2.87 8.01
C VAL A 44 -6.83 2.95 6.50
N ALA A 45 -8.07 2.87 6.03
CA ALA A 45 -8.40 2.97 4.62
C ALA A 45 -8.43 4.44 4.22
N VAL A 46 -7.37 4.95 3.60
CA VAL A 46 -7.35 6.34 3.11
C VAL A 46 -6.71 6.43 1.73
N VAL A 47 -7.02 7.53 1.04
CA VAL A 47 -6.31 7.89 -0.18
C VAL A 47 -4.89 8.26 0.19
N PHE A 48 -3.92 7.54 -0.36
CA PHE A 48 -2.52 7.81 -0.16
C PHE A 48 -2.09 9.06 -0.93
N GLU A 49 -1.63 10.09 -0.21
CA GLU A 49 -1.05 11.32 -0.78
C GLU A 49 0.48 11.23 -0.78
N LYS A 50 1.07 10.93 -1.95
CA LYS A 50 2.51 10.71 -2.10
C LYS A 50 3.37 11.82 -1.53
N ASP A 51 3.07 13.04 -1.92
CA ASP A 51 3.98 14.16 -1.68
C ASP A 51 4.10 14.46 -0.18
N ARG A 52 3.03 14.24 0.60
CA ARG A 52 3.06 14.39 2.06
C ARG A 52 3.88 13.31 2.75
N VAL A 53 3.77 12.06 2.29
CA VAL A 53 4.52 10.94 2.88
C VAL A 53 6.00 11.06 2.55
N VAL A 54 6.33 11.48 1.32
CA VAL A 54 7.70 11.75 0.90
C VAL A 54 8.30 12.91 1.70
N ASP A 55 7.56 14.00 1.88
CA ASP A 55 8.01 15.13 2.70
C ASP A 55 8.26 14.72 4.16
N ALA A 56 7.36 13.94 4.76
CA ALA A 56 7.52 13.41 6.12
C ALA A 56 8.71 12.44 6.25
N PHE A 57 8.93 11.60 5.24
CA PHE A 57 10.09 10.71 5.17
C PHE A 57 11.40 11.49 5.08
N ASN A 58 11.50 12.45 4.16
CA ASN A 58 12.68 13.28 3.97
C ASN A 58 12.99 14.15 5.21
N LYS A 59 11.96 14.57 5.95
CA LYS A 59 12.09 15.28 7.23
C LYS A 59 12.46 14.37 8.41
N GLY A 60 12.57 13.05 8.21
CA GLY A 60 12.87 12.08 9.27
C GLY A 60 11.73 11.88 10.28
N ILE A 61 10.52 12.37 9.99
CA ILE A 61 9.33 12.20 10.84
C ILE A 61 8.90 10.72 10.84
N ILE A 62 9.11 10.03 9.72
CA ILE A 62 8.88 8.59 9.59
C ILE A 62 10.26 7.88 9.59
N PRO A 63 10.79 7.51 10.77
CA PRO A 63 12.11 6.88 10.88
C PRO A 63 12.11 5.39 10.49
N LYS A 64 10.91 4.84 10.21
CA LYS A 64 10.69 3.42 9.94
C LYS A 64 10.81 3.14 8.43
N PRO A 65 11.25 1.94 8.02
CA PRO A 65 11.23 1.56 6.62
C PRO A 65 9.79 1.60 6.10
N ILE A 66 9.61 2.20 4.92
CA ILE A 66 8.33 2.27 4.22
C ILE A 66 8.39 1.29 3.06
N ILE A 67 7.47 0.32 3.04
CA ILE A 67 7.25 -0.58 1.90
C ILE A 67 6.00 -0.10 1.16
N VAL A 68 6.13 0.05 -0.16
CA VAL A 68 5.08 0.55 -1.06
C VAL A 68 4.92 -0.41 -2.24
N GLN A 69 3.68 -0.60 -2.69
CA GLN A 69 3.37 -1.28 -3.94
C GLN A 69 2.20 -0.59 -4.63
N ALA A 70 2.40 -0.11 -5.86
CA ALA A 70 1.32 0.22 -6.78
C ALA A 70 0.81 -1.07 -7.46
N ILE A 71 -0.50 -1.19 -7.61
CA ILE A 71 -1.15 -2.32 -8.29
C ILE A 71 -1.71 -1.88 -9.65
N GLY A 72 -1.92 -2.82 -10.57
CA GLY A 72 -2.41 -2.52 -11.91
C GLY A 72 -1.31 -2.33 -12.96
N THR A 73 -0.15 -2.95 -12.78
CA THR A 73 0.93 -3.01 -13.79
C THR A 73 0.50 -3.75 -15.07
N CYS A 74 -0.55 -4.57 -14.99
CA CYS A 74 -1.13 -5.24 -16.15
C CYS A 74 -1.85 -4.29 -17.11
N THR A 75 -2.17 -3.05 -16.70
CA THR A 75 -2.88 -2.07 -17.54
C THR A 75 -2.16 -1.76 -18.85
N ARG A 76 -0.83 -1.85 -18.90
CA ARG A 76 -0.02 -1.71 -20.12
C ARG A 76 -0.27 -2.79 -21.18
N MET A 77 -0.85 -3.93 -20.80
CA MET A 77 -1.12 -5.06 -21.69
C MET A 77 -2.47 -4.94 -22.39
N PHE A 78 -3.29 -3.96 -22.01
CA PHE A 78 -4.65 -3.78 -22.53
C PHE A 78 -4.76 -2.46 -23.30
N ALA A 79 -5.71 -2.40 -24.24
CA ALA A 79 -6.04 -1.16 -24.91
C ALA A 79 -6.53 -0.10 -23.89
N PRO A 80 -6.33 1.21 -24.16
CA PRO A 80 -6.68 2.32 -23.24
C PRO A 80 -8.17 2.41 -22.85
N GLU A 81 -9.02 1.61 -23.48
CA GLU A 81 -10.47 1.61 -23.33
C GLU A 81 -10.95 0.63 -22.23
N VAL A 82 -10.09 -0.26 -21.73
CA VAL A 82 -10.43 -1.31 -20.75
C VAL A 82 -10.45 -0.77 -19.32
N ARG A 83 -11.63 -0.41 -18.80
CA ARG A 83 -11.76 0.11 -17.43
C ARG A 83 -11.75 -1.01 -16.38
N PHE A 84 -10.79 -0.96 -15.45
CA PHE A 84 -10.69 -1.90 -14.33
C PHE A 84 -11.57 -1.49 -13.12
N GLY A 85 -12.90 -1.52 -13.27
CA GLY A 85 -13.80 -1.25 -12.14
C GLY A 85 -13.51 0.08 -11.40
N ARG A 86 -13.36 0.05 -10.07
CA ARG A 86 -13.00 1.21 -9.23
C ARG A 86 -11.54 1.67 -9.35
N ALA A 87 -10.71 0.92 -10.07
CA ALA A 87 -9.37 1.33 -10.46
C ALA A 87 -9.47 1.91 -11.88
N GLY A 88 -9.45 3.23 -12.00
CA GLY A 88 -9.31 3.86 -13.30
C GLY A 88 -8.07 3.34 -14.03
N LEU A 89 -8.10 3.32 -15.36
CA LEU A 89 -6.88 3.15 -16.14
C LEU A 89 -5.96 4.37 -15.94
N ALA A 90 -4.66 4.12 -15.98
CA ALA A 90 -3.69 5.18 -16.13
C ALA A 90 -3.97 5.96 -17.39
N SER A 91 -4.10 7.27 -17.22
CA SER A 91 -4.48 8.15 -18.30
C SER A 91 -3.27 8.78 -19.00
N SER A 92 -2.08 8.55 -18.42
CA SER A 92 -0.76 8.88 -18.91
C SER A 92 0.26 7.87 -18.37
N ASP A 93 1.41 7.75 -19.04
CA ASP A 93 2.50 6.86 -18.62
C ASP A 93 3.03 7.20 -17.23
N THR A 94 3.04 8.49 -16.88
CA THR A 94 3.43 9.00 -15.55
C THR A 94 2.46 8.63 -14.44
N GLU A 95 1.21 8.34 -14.79
CA GLU A 95 0.19 7.92 -13.84
C GLU A 95 0.24 6.41 -13.59
N SER A 96 0.89 5.63 -14.46
CA SER A 96 0.96 4.17 -14.41
C SER A 96 1.48 3.62 -13.07
N ALA A 97 1.07 2.39 -12.74
CA ALA A 97 1.55 1.70 -11.55
C ALA A 97 3.08 1.52 -11.59
N ASP A 98 3.63 1.23 -12.77
CA ASP A 98 5.08 1.08 -12.98
C ASP A 98 5.82 2.39 -12.71
N ALA A 99 5.35 3.52 -13.26
CA ALA A 99 5.96 4.83 -13.01
C ALA A 99 5.91 5.23 -11.53
N LYS A 100 4.83 4.89 -10.82
CA LYS A 100 4.70 5.14 -9.38
C LYS A 100 5.67 4.30 -8.57
N ASN A 101 5.78 3.01 -8.88
CA ASN A 101 6.72 2.09 -8.24
C ASN A 101 8.17 2.58 -8.39
N MET A 102 8.58 2.91 -9.62
CA MET A 102 9.90 3.48 -9.90
C MET A 102 10.14 4.77 -9.10
N ALA A 103 9.21 5.73 -9.18
CA ALA A 103 9.36 7.00 -8.50
C ALA A 103 9.45 6.88 -6.97
N THR A 104 8.78 5.89 -6.36
CA THR A 104 8.90 5.65 -4.92
C THR A 104 10.18 4.90 -4.55
N SER A 105 10.65 4.02 -5.42
CA SER A 105 11.93 3.32 -5.25
C SER A 105 13.10 4.32 -5.26
N ASP A 106 13.09 5.28 -6.19
CA ASP A 106 14.12 6.34 -6.29
C ASP A 106 14.22 7.23 -5.04
N ILE A 107 13.15 7.31 -4.24
CA ILE A 107 13.09 8.08 -2.99
C ILE A 107 13.66 7.28 -1.80
N GLY A 108 13.89 5.98 -1.99
CA GLY A 108 14.37 5.07 -0.94
C GLY A 108 13.26 4.30 -0.23
N PHE A 109 12.03 4.28 -0.77
CA PHE A 109 11.02 3.33 -0.31
C PHE A 109 11.34 1.95 -0.84
N ILE A 110 10.95 0.92 -0.08
CA ILE A 110 11.11 -0.47 -0.48
C ILE A 110 9.94 -0.82 -1.39
N VAL A 111 10.22 -1.20 -2.63
CA VAL A 111 9.21 -1.57 -3.63
C VAL A 111 9.52 -2.99 -4.10
N PRO A 112 8.63 -3.97 -3.83
CA PRO A 112 8.76 -5.32 -4.38
C PRO A 112 8.71 -5.32 -5.92
N ASP A 113 9.38 -6.27 -6.57
CA ASP A 113 9.30 -6.41 -8.03
C ASP A 113 7.93 -6.94 -8.45
N THR A 114 7.34 -7.80 -7.62
CA THR A 114 6.02 -8.40 -7.83
C THR A 114 5.17 -8.36 -6.56
N PHE A 115 3.84 -8.47 -6.72
CA PHE A 115 2.94 -8.52 -5.56
C PHE A 115 3.14 -9.81 -4.75
N GLU A 116 3.58 -10.88 -5.39
CA GLU A 116 3.90 -12.18 -4.78
C GLU A 116 5.10 -12.07 -3.82
N GLU A 117 6.09 -11.25 -4.16
CA GLU A 117 7.27 -10.99 -3.33
C GLU A 117 6.98 -10.13 -2.10
N LEU A 118 5.84 -9.44 -2.06
CA LEU A 118 5.44 -8.59 -0.95
C LEU A 118 5.58 -9.31 0.40
N LEU A 119 5.22 -10.59 0.45
CA LEU A 119 5.29 -11.38 1.68
C LEU A 119 6.74 -11.61 2.13
N GLN A 120 7.67 -11.81 1.20
CA GLN A 120 9.09 -11.99 1.51
C GLN A 120 9.72 -10.67 1.95
N VAL A 121 9.46 -9.58 1.22
CA VAL A 121 9.93 -8.23 1.56
C VAL A 121 9.44 -7.80 2.95
N LEU A 122 8.18 -8.09 3.28
CA LEU A 122 7.64 -7.81 4.61
C LEU A 122 8.34 -8.62 5.70
N LYS A 123 8.63 -9.91 5.47
CA LYS A 123 9.38 -10.75 6.42
C LYS A 123 10.77 -10.18 6.67
N GLU A 124 11.47 -9.77 5.62
CA GLU A 124 12.83 -9.25 5.72
C GLU A 124 12.87 -7.91 6.45
N ALA A 125 11.96 -6.99 6.10
CA ALA A 125 11.87 -5.69 6.76
C ALA A 125 11.47 -5.82 8.24
N TYR A 126 10.57 -6.76 8.56
CA TYR A 126 10.15 -7.03 9.93
C TYR A 126 11.22 -7.79 10.75
N GLY A 127 11.91 -8.75 10.13
CA GLY A 127 12.94 -9.55 10.78
C GLY A 127 14.24 -8.78 11.05
N SER A 128 14.58 -7.84 10.16
CA SER A 128 15.78 -7.00 10.30
C SER A 128 15.61 -5.82 11.27
N ARG A 129 14.38 -5.38 11.56
CA ARG A 129 14.09 -4.20 12.39
C ARG A 129 12.79 -4.34 13.20
N GLN A 130 12.81 -3.92 14.47
CA GLN A 130 11.58 -3.62 15.23
C GLN A 130 10.80 -2.45 14.56
N PRO A 131 9.49 -2.29 14.84
CA PRO A 131 8.37 -2.24 13.90
C PRO A 131 8.51 -1.39 12.62
N ALA A 132 8.22 -2.00 11.47
CA ALA A 132 8.10 -1.35 10.16
C ALA A 132 6.77 -0.58 9.99
N ALA A 133 6.80 0.52 9.24
CA ALA A 133 5.60 1.21 8.78
C ALA A 133 5.31 0.72 7.36
N PHE A 134 4.29 -0.11 7.20
CA PHE A 134 3.91 -0.62 5.88
C PHE A 134 2.93 0.36 5.25
N ILE A 135 3.02 0.70 3.96
CA ILE A 135 1.98 1.51 3.30
C ILE A 135 1.66 0.90 1.92
N PRO A 136 0.75 -0.08 1.85
CA PRO A 136 0.40 -0.71 0.59
C PRO A 136 -0.62 0.08 -0.23
N THR A 137 -0.44 0.07 -1.55
CA THR A 137 -1.42 0.42 -2.59
C THR A 137 -1.48 1.89 -3.02
N PHE A 138 -0.79 2.14 -4.13
CA PHE A 138 -1.22 3.13 -5.11
C PHE A 138 -2.07 2.49 -6.19
N SER A 139 -3.18 3.14 -6.49
CA SER A 139 -3.89 2.96 -7.76
C SER A 139 -3.74 4.21 -8.59
N VAL A 140 -3.95 4.03 -9.87
CA VAL A 140 -3.95 5.11 -10.83
C VAL A 140 -5.32 5.77 -10.88
N GLU A 141 -5.38 7.07 -10.60
CA GLU A 141 -6.61 7.82 -10.81
C GLU A 141 -6.30 9.20 -11.37
N ARG A 142 -6.99 9.54 -12.46
CA ARG A 142 -7.52 10.90 -12.65
C ARG A 142 -8.57 11.16 -11.59
N GLY A 143 -8.37 12.22 -10.82
CA GLY A 143 -9.08 12.50 -9.59
C GLY A 143 -10.58 12.73 -9.73
N TRP A 144 -11.33 12.21 -8.77
CA TRP A 144 -12.73 12.55 -8.45
C TRP A 144 -12.95 12.61 -6.92
N TRP A 145 -11.90 12.94 -6.13
CA TRP A 145 -11.99 13.02 -4.66
C TRP A 145 -12.12 14.46 -4.13
N LEU A 146 -11.82 15.48 -4.93
CA LEU A 146 -11.97 16.89 -4.53
C LEU A 146 -13.43 17.40 -4.57
N GLU A 147 -14.37 16.67 -5.18
CA GLU A 147 -15.81 17.00 -5.11
C GLU A 147 -16.57 16.29 -3.97
N ALA A 148 -15.97 15.26 -3.34
CA ALA A 148 -16.64 14.47 -2.30
C ALA A 148 -16.32 14.92 -0.85
N VAL A 149 -15.26 15.71 -0.66
CA VAL A 149 -14.93 16.39 0.60
C VAL A 149 -14.89 17.88 0.31
N GLY A 150 -16.08 18.49 0.32
CA GLY A 150 -16.30 19.88 -0.02
C GLY A 150 -15.27 20.83 0.60
N ARG A 151 -14.50 21.46 -0.29
CA ARG A 151 -14.08 22.86 -0.23
C ARG A 151 -14.11 23.44 -1.63
#